data_AF-A0A536U001-F1
#
_entry.id   AF-A0A536U001-F1
#
_cell.length_a   1.000
_cell.length_b   1.000
_cell.length_c   1.000
_cell.angle_alpha   90.00
_cell.angle_beta   90.00
_cell.angle_gamma   90.00
#
_symmetry.space_group_name_H-M   'P 1'
#
loop_
_entity.id
_entity.type
_entity.pdbx_description
1 polymer ?
#
loop_
_entity_poly.entity_id
_entity_poly.type
_entity_poly.pdbx_seq_one_letter_code
_entity_poly.pdbx_strand_id
1 'polypeptide(L)'
;MITKELVTSESPTSEKAIVSSELATKFASEKETPYTRWVKNEGLEIISGLHVPDLHTVELKPWPRRGGRGVFINHDASRTSNDCYVCEISPGKELAPQRQLFEEMIYVLDGRGSTAVWNDAGQRVQFEWKAGAIFAIPLNASHQHFNGSGKEPVRYVAVTNAPPVMNLYGDVDFVFGTKYDFRERFGGEPNYFANKGEQRGLLLDTNFVADAVNLPLVAANERGAGGGHIRFSMAKGSMIVPPNMWYHQHFNTGTTPARYLAFKHEVVAVRNSQGVPKAWISKRVGGDQIDYADEAPIVRTLFAEALSRHGLKPRMDDAYRAELADLPPKAA
;
A
#
# COMPACT_ATOMS: atom_id res chain seq x y z
N MET A 1 24.40 4.55 -12.43
CA MET A 1 24.19 6.01 -12.46
C MET A 1 23.16 6.32 -11.38
N ILE A 2 23.59 6.83 -10.23
CA ILE A 2 22.74 7.08 -9.07
C ILE A 2 22.28 8.53 -9.14
N THR A 3 21.04 8.77 -9.54
CA THR A 3 20.40 10.07 -9.37
C THR A 3 19.94 10.17 -7.91
N LYS A 4 20.62 11.02 -7.14
CA LYS A 4 20.18 11.50 -5.83
C LYS A 4 19.13 12.58 -6.08
N GLU A 5 17.89 12.36 -5.64
CA GLU A 5 16.98 13.46 -5.32
C GLU A 5 16.70 13.44 -3.82
N LEU A 6 17.33 14.37 -3.12
CA LEU A 6 16.89 14.81 -1.79
C LEU A 6 15.69 15.71 -2.01
N VAL A 7 14.49 15.26 -1.64
CA VAL A 7 13.30 16.10 -1.64
C VAL A 7 13.44 17.10 -0.48
N THR A 8 13.98 18.27 -0.79
CA THR A 8 13.84 19.47 0.04
C THR A 8 12.52 20.15 -0.31
N SER A 9 11.99 21.00 0.59
CA SER A 9 10.74 21.75 0.38
C SER A 9 10.78 22.75 -0.79
N GLU A 10 11.92 22.86 -1.48
CA GLU A 10 12.09 23.51 -2.77
C GLU A 10 12.70 22.54 -3.79
N SER A 11 12.12 21.35 -3.91
CA SER A 11 12.24 20.56 -5.15
C SER A 11 11.91 21.50 -6.32
N PRO A 12 12.78 21.65 -7.35
CA PRO A 12 12.35 22.29 -8.57
C PRO A 12 11.17 21.47 -9.07
N THR A 13 9.97 22.05 -8.96
CA THR A 13 8.75 21.41 -9.44
C THR A 13 9.02 20.88 -10.84
N SER A 14 8.59 19.65 -11.13
CA SER A 14 8.72 19.05 -12.46
C SER A 14 8.19 19.98 -13.58
N GLU A 15 7.29 20.89 -13.21
CA GLU A 15 6.79 22.01 -14.02
C GLU A 15 7.88 22.94 -14.59
N LYS A 16 9.06 23.06 -13.95
CA LYS A 16 10.17 23.91 -14.43
C LYS A 16 11.13 23.19 -15.38
N ALA A 17 11.08 21.87 -15.45
CA ALA A 17 11.93 21.06 -16.32
C ALA A 17 11.27 20.89 -17.72
N ILE A 18 11.12 22.01 -18.44
CA ILE A 18 10.46 22.03 -19.75
C ILE A 18 11.50 21.84 -20.85
N VAL A 19 11.28 20.84 -21.72
CA VAL A 19 12.05 20.64 -22.95
C VAL A 19 11.33 21.28 -24.15
N SER A 20 11.99 21.35 -25.30
CA SER A 20 11.33 21.84 -26.52
C SER A 20 10.07 21.00 -26.84
N SER A 21 9.04 21.63 -27.41
CA SER A 21 7.82 20.93 -27.84
C SER A 21 8.11 19.78 -28.80
N GLU A 22 9.12 19.95 -29.66
CA GLU A 22 9.60 18.89 -30.55
C GLU A 22 10.14 17.69 -29.75
N LEU A 23 10.95 17.92 -28.71
CA LEU A 23 11.45 16.85 -27.86
C LEU A 23 10.32 16.20 -27.06
N ALA A 24 9.42 17.00 -26.47
CA ALA A 24 8.27 16.48 -25.72
C ALA A 24 7.35 15.59 -26.58
N THR A 25 7.11 15.98 -27.84
CA THR A 25 6.27 15.22 -28.77
C THR A 25 6.83 13.83 -29.05
N LYS A 26 8.17 13.67 -29.04
CA LYS A 26 8.82 12.35 -29.24
C LYS A 26 8.45 11.34 -28.15
N PHE A 27 8.02 11.80 -26.97
CA PHE A 27 7.66 10.95 -25.82
C PHE A 27 6.15 10.91 -25.55
N ALA A 28 5.30 11.51 -26.41
CA ALA A 28 3.87 11.65 -26.16
C ALA A 28 3.15 10.29 -25.99
N SER A 29 3.60 9.25 -26.69
CA SER A 29 3.04 7.90 -26.61
C SER A 29 3.57 7.08 -25.43
N GLU A 30 4.72 7.44 -24.85
CA GLU A 30 5.35 6.64 -23.78
C GLU A 30 4.61 6.70 -22.44
N LYS A 31 3.68 7.65 -22.29
CA LYS A 31 2.83 7.75 -21.10
C LYS A 31 1.66 6.76 -21.12
N GLU A 32 1.25 6.31 -22.29
CA GLU A 32 0.12 5.39 -22.41
C GLU A 32 0.61 3.94 -22.36
N THR A 33 -0.02 3.12 -21.51
CA THR A 33 0.20 1.68 -21.44
C THR A 33 -1.14 0.94 -21.55
N PRO A 34 -1.16 -0.39 -21.80
CA PRO A 34 -2.40 -1.16 -21.76
C PRO A 34 -3.19 -0.96 -20.45
N TYR A 35 -2.50 -0.88 -19.31
CA TYR A 35 -3.11 -0.55 -18.03
C TYR A 35 -3.79 0.83 -18.02
N THR A 36 -3.09 1.91 -18.42
CA THR A 36 -3.68 3.26 -18.37
C THR A 36 -4.85 3.39 -19.34
N ARG A 37 -4.77 2.70 -20.49
CA ARG A 37 -5.87 2.62 -21.47
C ARG A 37 -7.07 1.88 -20.88
N TRP A 38 -6.85 0.77 -20.18
CA TRP A 38 -7.90 0.04 -19.50
C TRP A 38 -8.62 0.92 -18.47
N VAL A 39 -7.89 1.59 -17.57
CA VAL A 39 -8.51 2.49 -16.57
C VAL A 39 -9.35 3.59 -17.24
N LYS A 40 -8.84 4.20 -18.31
CA LYS A 40 -9.58 5.19 -19.09
C LYS A 40 -10.86 4.59 -19.72
N ASN A 41 -10.78 3.37 -20.24
CA ASN A 41 -11.93 2.67 -20.85
C ASN A 41 -12.98 2.25 -19.79
N GLU A 42 -12.60 2.08 -18.53
CA GLU A 42 -13.53 1.93 -17.40
C GLU A 42 -14.27 3.24 -17.07
N GLY A 43 -13.92 4.36 -17.72
CA GLY A 43 -14.48 5.68 -17.47
C GLY A 43 -13.88 6.39 -16.25
N LEU A 44 -12.69 5.95 -15.81
CA LEU A 44 -12.05 6.40 -14.58
C LEU A 44 -10.80 7.23 -14.84
N GLU A 45 -10.39 7.94 -13.80
CA GLU A 45 -9.18 8.76 -13.77
C GLU A 45 -8.09 8.08 -12.94
N ILE A 46 -6.85 8.45 -13.25
CA ILE A 46 -5.67 8.09 -12.45
C ILE A 46 -5.15 9.37 -11.80
N ILE A 47 -5.17 9.41 -10.47
CA ILE A 47 -4.48 10.43 -9.69
C ILE A 47 -2.98 10.07 -9.70
N SER A 48 -2.21 10.83 -10.47
CA SER A 48 -0.74 10.85 -10.40
C SER A 48 -0.33 11.83 -9.29
N GLY A 49 0.53 11.38 -8.40
CA GLY A 49 1.04 12.21 -7.30
C GLY A 49 1.92 11.41 -6.35
N LEU A 50 2.59 12.09 -5.42
CA LEU A 50 3.40 11.44 -4.37
C LEU A 50 2.57 11.09 -3.13
N HIS A 51 1.43 11.78 -2.93
CA HIS A 51 0.51 11.52 -1.82
C HIS A 51 -0.91 11.95 -2.21
N VAL A 52 -1.91 11.32 -1.58
CA VAL A 52 -3.29 11.78 -1.56
C VAL A 52 -3.61 12.16 -0.11
N PRO A 53 -3.99 13.42 0.19
CA PRO A 53 -4.15 13.89 1.56
C PRO A 53 -5.17 13.10 2.39
N ASP A 54 -6.30 12.76 1.77
CA ASP A 54 -7.39 12.03 2.43
C ASP A 54 -8.15 11.13 1.44
N LEU A 55 -8.11 9.81 1.69
CA LEU A 55 -8.82 8.81 0.89
C LEU A 55 -10.33 8.78 1.20
N HIS A 56 -10.75 9.28 2.37
CA HIS A 56 -12.17 9.37 2.76
C HIS A 56 -12.92 10.43 1.95
N THR A 57 -12.21 11.43 1.40
CA THR A 57 -12.83 12.55 0.67
C THR A 57 -12.40 12.68 -0.79
N VAL A 58 -11.46 11.85 -1.26
CA VAL A 58 -11.04 11.87 -2.67
C VAL A 58 -12.24 11.72 -3.61
N GLU A 59 -12.25 12.50 -4.69
CA GLU A 59 -13.35 12.50 -5.66
C GLU A 59 -13.42 11.15 -6.38
N LEU A 60 -14.64 10.60 -6.50
CA LEU A 60 -14.89 9.32 -7.18
C LEU A 60 -15.77 9.53 -8.41
N LYS A 61 -15.42 8.87 -9.52
CA LYS A 61 -16.23 8.82 -10.73
C LYS A 61 -17.14 7.59 -10.72
N PRO A 62 -18.29 7.60 -11.42
CA PRO A 62 -19.07 6.39 -11.64
C PRO A 62 -18.21 5.29 -12.24
N TRP A 63 -18.36 4.06 -11.77
CA TRP A 63 -17.65 2.88 -12.26
C TRP A 63 -18.66 1.86 -12.80
N PRO A 64 -19.10 2.00 -14.06
CA PRO A 64 -20.23 1.22 -14.59
C PRO A 64 -20.05 -0.29 -14.51
N ARG A 65 -18.87 -0.81 -14.88
CA ARG A 65 -18.59 -2.26 -14.84
C ARG A 65 -18.73 -2.83 -13.42
N ARG A 66 -18.34 -2.07 -12.40
CA ARG A 66 -18.42 -2.48 -11.00
C ARG A 66 -19.75 -2.14 -10.33
N GLY A 67 -20.58 -1.28 -10.90
CA GLY A 67 -21.84 -0.84 -10.27
C GLY A 67 -21.65 0.10 -9.07
N GLY A 68 -20.46 0.65 -8.90
CA GLY A 68 -20.10 1.55 -7.80
C GLY A 68 -19.48 2.85 -8.29
N ARG A 69 -18.65 3.47 -7.46
CA ARG A 69 -17.82 4.62 -7.82
C ARG A 69 -16.37 4.34 -7.48
N GLY A 70 -15.43 4.95 -8.20
CA GLY A 70 -14.02 4.80 -7.86
C GLY A 70 -13.10 5.82 -8.52
N VAL A 71 -11.83 5.72 -8.14
CA VAL A 71 -10.71 6.44 -8.75
C VAL A 71 -9.43 5.62 -8.56
N PHE A 72 -8.58 5.56 -9.57
CA PHE A 72 -7.27 4.92 -9.46
C PHE A 72 -6.22 5.93 -8.99
N ILE A 73 -5.24 5.43 -8.26
CA ILE A 73 -4.08 6.15 -7.77
C ILE A 73 -2.86 5.35 -8.25
N ASN A 74 -2.00 5.99 -9.03
CA ASN A 74 -0.77 5.38 -9.51
C ASN A 74 0.34 6.40 -9.39
N HIS A 75 1.25 6.17 -8.45
CA HIS A 75 2.32 7.10 -8.13
C HIS A 75 3.38 7.11 -9.24
N ASP A 76 3.93 8.28 -9.54
CA ASP A 76 4.90 8.45 -10.63
C ASP A 76 6.14 7.54 -10.48
N ALA A 77 6.54 7.27 -9.23
CA ALA A 77 7.67 6.42 -8.91
C ALA A 77 7.39 4.91 -9.02
N SER A 78 6.12 4.49 -8.92
CA SER A 78 5.74 3.08 -9.05
C SER A 78 5.34 2.72 -10.48
N ARG A 79 4.59 3.63 -11.15
CA ARG A 79 4.10 3.66 -12.54
C ARG A 79 3.57 2.35 -13.12
N THR A 80 4.41 1.31 -13.21
CA THR A 80 4.13 0.05 -13.90
C THR A 80 4.10 -1.18 -12.99
N SER A 81 4.31 -1.03 -11.68
CA SER A 81 4.54 -2.15 -10.75
C SER A 81 3.36 -2.48 -9.85
N ASN A 82 2.65 -1.47 -9.37
CA ASN A 82 1.43 -1.59 -8.58
C ASN A 82 0.59 -0.31 -8.68
N ASP A 83 -0.65 -0.39 -8.23
CA ASP A 83 -1.55 0.75 -8.08
C ASP A 83 -2.32 0.66 -6.77
N CYS A 84 -3.11 1.70 -6.49
CA CYS A 84 -4.22 1.64 -5.57
C CYS A 84 -5.49 2.14 -6.27
N TYR A 85 -6.65 1.78 -5.76
CA TYR A 85 -7.89 2.48 -6.12
C TYR A 85 -8.75 2.67 -4.88
N VAL A 86 -9.48 3.78 -4.83
CA VAL A 86 -10.55 3.98 -3.84
C VAL A 86 -11.86 3.61 -4.51
N CYS A 87 -12.71 2.86 -3.82
CA CYS A 87 -14.03 2.50 -4.31
C CYS A 87 -15.10 2.70 -3.23
N GLU A 88 -16.29 3.09 -3.69
CA GLU A 88 -17.46 3.33 -2.88
C GLU A 88 -18.66 2.54 -3.38
N ILE A 89 -19.37 1.93 -2.44
CA ILE A 89 -20.63 1.20 -2.67
C ILE A 89 -21.75 2.02 -2.02
N SER A 90 -22.75 2.41 -2.82
CA SER A 90 -23.90 3.18 -2.35
C SER A 90 -24.71 2.43 -1.29
N PRO A 91 -25.52 3.13 -0.47
CA PRO A 91 -26.35 2.49 0.55
C PRO A 91 -27.25 1.39 -0.01
N GLY A 92 -27.22 0.21 0.61
CA GLY A 92 -28.03 -0.96 0.24
C GLY A 92 -27.72 -1.54 -1.14
N LYS A 93 -26.53 -1.23 -1.70
CA LYS A 93 -26.07 -1.74 -2.99
C LYS A 93 -24.90 -2.72 -2.83
N GLU A 94 -24.57 -3.33 -3.95
CA GLU A 94 -23.48 -4.27 -4.14
C GLU A 94 -22.68 -3.91 -5.39
N LEU A 95 -21.42 -4.34 -5.43
CA LEU A 95 -20.66 -4.29 -6.67
C LEU A 95 -21.02 -5.48 -7.57
N ALA A 96 -20.74 -5.37 -8.87
CA ALA A 96 -20.83 -6.48 -9.79
C ALA A 96 -19.79 -7.58 -9.43
N PRO A 97 -20.16 -8.87 -9.55
CA PRO A 97 -19.22 -9.97 -9.41
C PRO A 97 -18.03 -9.83 -10.37
N GLN A 98 -16.82 -10.16 -9.91
CA GLN A 98 -15.65 -10.25 -10.79
C GLN A 98 -14.67 -11.32 -10.31
N ARG A 99 -13.69 -11.64 -11.16
CA ARG A 99 -12.44 -12.32 -10.84
C ARG A 99 -11.30 -11.62 -11.59
N GLN A 100 -10.07 -11.83 -11.18
CA GLN A 100 -8.92 -11.25 -11.87
C GLN A 100 -7.64 -12.08 -11.72
N LEU A 101 -6.77 -12.01 -12.74
CA LEU A 101 -5.41 -12.54 -12.70
C LEU A 101 -4.37 -11.60 -12.05
N PHE A 102 -4.83 -10.62 -11.27
CA PHE A 102 -3.98 -9.81 -10.40
C PHE A 102 -4.45 -9.91 -8.95
N GLU A 103 -3.55 -9.61 -8.03
CA GLU A 103 -3.76 -9.66 -6.59
C GLU A 103 -4.40 -8.38 -6.08
N GLU A 104 -5.21 -8.49 -5.03
CA GLU A 104 -5.96 -7.37 -4.48
C GLU A 104 -6.01 -7.47 -2.95
N MET A 105 -5.45 -6.48 -2.28
CA MET A 105 -5.53 -6.31 -0.82
C MET A 105 -6.40 -5.10 -0.50
N ILE A 106 -7.33 -5.24 0.43
CA ILE A 106 -8.36 -4.24 0.73
C ILE A 106 -8.23 -3.80 2.18
N TYR A 107 -8.33 -2.48 2.40
CA TYR A 107 -8.59 -1.87 3.69
C TYR A 107 -9.90 -1.08 3.64
N VAL A 108 -10.80 -1.38 4.57
CA VAL A 108 -12.11 -0.72 4.66
C VAL A 108 -11.92 0.61 5.38
N LEU A 109 -12.19 1.71 4.67
CA LEU A 109 -12.09 3.08 5.18
C LEU A 109 -13.33 3.42 6.00
N ASP A 110 -14.51 3.21 5.43
CA ASP A 110 -15.80 3.62 6.01
C ASP A 110 -16.87 2.55 5.87
N GLY A 111 -17.83 2.55 6.81
CA GLY A 111 -19.04 1.74 6.74
C GLY A 111 -18.84 0.27 7.15
N ARG A 112 -19.77 -0.59 6.73
CA ARG A 112 -19.77 -2.03 6.99
C ARG A 112 -20.46 -2.80 5.87
N GLY A 113 -20.08 -4.06 5.71
CA GLY A 113 -20.59 -4.88 4.63
C GLY A 113 -20.14 -6.32 4.72
N SER A 114 -20.25 -7.02 3.60
CA SER A 114 -19.77 -8.39 3.48
C SER A 114 -19.12 -8.63 2.12
N THR A 115 -18.29 -9.66 2.07
CA THR A 115 -17.70 -10.17 0.82
C THR A 115 -18.05 -11.63 0.68
N ALA A 116 -18.56 -12.02 -0.49
CA ALA A 116 -18.65 -13.41 -0.90
C ALA A 116 -17.47 -13.75 -1.82
N VAL A 117 -16.85 -14.91 -1.64
CA VAL A 117 -15.76 -15.43 -2.48
C VAL A 117 -16.06 -16.88 -2.86
N TRP A 118 -15.89 -17.24 -4.13
CA TRP A 118 -16.17 -18.58 -4.64
C TRP A 118 -15.25 -18.98 -5.80
N ASN A 119 -15.19 -20.29 -6.07
CA ASN A 119 -14.45 -20.89 -7.19
C ASN A 119 -15.40 -21.58 -8.18
N ASP A 120 -14.85 -22.05 -9.31
CA ASP A 120 -15.65 -22.73 -10.34
C ASP A 120 -16.07 -24.15 -9.93
N ALA A 121 -15.42 -24.73 -8.91
CA ALA A 121 -15.82 -25.99 -8.28
C ALA A 121 -17.08 -25.89 -7.39
N GLY A 122 -17.66 -24.69 -7.22
CA GLY A 122 -18.90 -24.45 -6.47
C GLY A 122 -18.70 -24.21 -4.98
N GLN A 123 -17.46 -24.14 -4.50
CA GLN A 123 -17.18 -23.79 -3.10
C GLN A 123 -17.32 -22.29 -2.91
N ARG A 124 -17.93 -21.88 -1.80
CA ARG A 124 -18.25 -20.49 -1.50
C ARG A 124 -18.07 -20.20 -0.02
N VAL A 125 -17.48 -19.05 0.27
CA VAL A 125 -17.36 -18.49 1.62
C VAL A 125 -17.87 -17.06 1.64
N GLN A 126 -18.38 -16.62 2.78
CA GLN A 126 -18.82 -15.25 2.98
C GLN A 126 -18.40 -14.80 4.38
N PHE A 127 -17.97 -13.54 4.48
CA PHE A 127 -17.56 -12.94 5.75
C PHE A 127 -17.97 -11.47 5.79
N GLU A 128 -18.21 -10.98 7.00
CA GLU A 128 -18.60 -9.60 7.27
C GLU A 128 -17.40 -8.78 7.72
N TRP A 129 -17.43 -7.50 7.39
CA TRP A 129 -16.38 -6.54 7.71
C TRP A 129 -16.96 -5.15 8.00
N LYS A 130 -16.14 -4.32 8.63
CA LYS A 130 -16.44 -2.91 8.93
C LYS A 130 -15.20 -2.05 8.72
N ALA A 131 -15.34 -0.74 8.83
CA ALA A 131 -14.23 0.21 8.86
C ALA A 131 -13.10 -0.29 9.78
N GLY A 132 -11.87 -0.22 9.29
CA GLY A 132 -10.68 -0.75 9.96
C GLY A 132 -10.32 -2.20 9.61
N ALA A 133 -11.17 -2.93 8.86
CA ALA A 133 -10.88 -4.29 8.45
C ALA A 133 -9.87 -4.35 7.29
N ILE A 134 -9.02 -5.38 7.29
CA ILE A 134 -8.09 -5.72 6.19
C ILE A 134 -8.37 -7.15 5.73
N PHE A 135 -8.42 -7.38 4.42
CA PHE A 135 -8.46 -8.70 3.82
C PHE A 135 -7.84 -8.69 2.43
N ALA A 136 -7.55 -9.88 1.88
CA ALA A 136 -7.07 -10.02 0.51
C ALA A 136 -7.95 -11.00 -0.28
N ILE A 137 -8.21 -10.67 -1.55
CA ILE A 137 -8.93 -11.56 -2.46
C ILE A 137 -7.94 -12.59 -3.03
N PRO A 138 -8.22 -13.90 -2.94
CA PRO A 138 -7.39 -14.92 -3.54
C PRO A 138 -7.32 -14.77 -5.06
N LEU A 139 -6.13 -14.96 -5.62
CA LEU A 139 -5.89 -14.79 -7.06
C LEU A 139 -6.89 -15.60 -7.89
N ASN A 140 -7.56 -14.93 -8.83
CA ASN A 140 -8.58 -15.46 -9.73
C ASN A 140 -9.84 -16.06 -9.09
N ALA A 141 -10.02 -15.96 -7.77
CA ALA A 141 -11.28 -16.33 -7.14
C ALA A 141 -12.37 -15.29 -7.51
N SER A 142 -13.58 -15.78 -7.77
CA SER A 142 -14.71 -14.89 -7.99
C SER A 142 -15.15 -14.29 -6.68
N HIS A 143 -15.49 -13.01 -6.68
CA HIS A 143 -15.92 -12.33 -5.48
C HIS A 143 -16.92 -11.20 -5.76
N GLN A 144 -17.63 -10.81 -4.70
CA GLN A 144 -18.58 -9.71 -4.72
C GLN A 144 -18.62 -9.03 -3.35
N HIS A 145 -18.70 -7.69 -3.36
CA HIS A 145 -18.79 -6.86 -2.15
C HIS A 145 -20.18 -6.28 -2.01
N PHE A 146 -20.70 -6.25 -0.78
CA PHE A 146 -22.05 -5.79 -0.45
C PHE A 146 -21.97 -4.71 0.63
N ASN A 147 -22.70 -3.61 0.46
CA ASN A 147 -22.90 -2.63 1.52
C ASN A 147 -24.01 -3.12 2.47
N GLY A 148 -23.67 -3.28 3.75
CA GLY A 148 -24.58 -3.74 4.79
C GLY A 148 -25.41 -2.62 5.45
N SER A 149 -25.30 -1.38 4.96
CA SER A 149 -26.05 -0.22 5.43
C SER A 149 -26.99 0.27 4.35
N GLY A 150 -28.28 0.44 4.67
CA GLY A 150 -29.26 1.08 3.79
C GLY A 150 -29.25 2.62 3.84
N LYS A 151 -28.36 3.22 4.63
CA LYS A 151 -28.29 4.68 4.82
C LYS A 151 -26.94 5.29 4.47
N GLU A 152 -25.86 4.59 4.83
CA GLU A 152 -24.50 5.09 4.68
C GLU A 152 -23.78 4.34 3.56
N PRO A 153 -22.94 5.01 2.76
CA PRO A 153 -22.06 4.32 1.83
C PRO A 153 -20.99 3.51 2.57
N VAL A 154 -20.39 2.56 1.86
CA VAL A 154 -19.10 1.97 2.25
C VAL A 154 -18.03 2.52 1.35
N ARG A 155 -16.86 2.80 1.92
CA ARG A 155 -15.66 3.18 1.17
C ARG A 155 -14.48 2.28 1.56
N TYR A 156 -13.69 1.86 0.58
CA TYR A 156 -12.48 1.08 0.80
C TYR A 156 -11.37 1.51 -0.16
N VAL A 157 -10.12 1.26 0.25
CA VAL A 157 -8.96 1.33 -0.63
C VAL A 157 -8.48 -0.08 -0.93
N ALA A 158 -8.19 -0.35 -2.20
CA ALA A 158 -7.57 -1.58 -2.64
C ALA A 158 -6.19 -1.28 -3.22
N VAL A 159 -5.22 -2.13 -2.94
CA VAL A 159 -3.89 -2.11 -3.56
C VAL A 159 -3.76 -3.34 -4.44
N THR A 160 -3.32 -3.16 -5.68
CA THR A 160 -3.24 -4.24 -6.65
C THR A 160 -1.91 -4.24 -7.39
N ASN A 161 -1.54 -5.40 -7.95
CA ASN A 161 -0.50 -5.50 -8.97
C ASN A 161 -1.11 -5.58 -10.39
N ALA A 162 -2.24 -4.92 -10.64
CA ALA A 162 -2.86 -4.85 -11.96
C ALA A 162 -1.96 -4.20 -13.03
N PRO A 163 -1.17 -3.13 -12.78
CA PRO A 163 -0.36 -2.52 -13.82
C PRO A 163 0.59 -3.48 -14.56
N PRO A 164 1.45 -4.27 -13.89
CA PRO A 164 2.31 -5.20 -14.61
C PRO A 164 1.53 -6.31 -15.32
N VAL A 165 0.42 -6.81 -14.75
CA VAL A 165 -0.40 -7.86 -15.35
C VAL A 165 -1.09 -7.37 -16.63
N MET A 166 -1.72 -6.21 -16.58
CA MET A 166 -2.40 -5.59 -17.72
C MET A 166 -1.42 -5.21 -18.81
N ASN A 167 -0.25 -4.67 -18.44
CA ASN A 167 0.80 -4.33 -19.40
C ASN A 167 1.44 -5.57 -20.04
N LEU A 168 1.53 -6.69 -19.30
CA LEU A 168 2.09 -7.94 -19.80
C LEU A 168 1.17 -8.61 -20.83
N TYR A 169 -0.10 -8.81 -20.47
CA TYR A 169 -1.03 -9.54 -21.32
C TYR A 169 -1.66 -8.65 -22.41
N GLY A 170 -1.93 -7.39 -22.11
CA GLY A 170 -2.60 -6.48 -23.04
C GLY A 170 -4.03 -6.90 -23.42
N ASP A 171 -4.62 -7.84 -22.69
CA ASP A 171 -5.90 -8.48 -22.99
C ASP A 171 -6.79 -8.50 -21.73
N VAL A 172 -7.77 -7.62 -21.69
CA VAL A 172 -8.70 -7.46 -20.56
C VAL A 172 -9.61 -8.68 -20.41
N ASP A 173 -10.06 -9.27 -21.52
CA ASP A 173 -10.95 -10.43 -21.50
C ASP A 173 -10.22 -11.66 -20.96
N PHE A 174 -8.95 -11.83 -21.29
CA PHE A 174 -8.11 -12.86 -20.67
C PHE A 174 -7.94 -12.62 -19.17
N VAL A 175 -7.58 -11.40 -18.75
CA VAL A 175 -7.30 -11.07 -17.34
C VAL A 175 -8.51 -11.26 -16.42
N PHE A 176 -9.72 -10.92 -16.88
CA PHE A 176 -10.95 -11.05 -16.09
C PHE A 176 -11.77 -12.32 -16.40
N GLY A 177 -11.55 -12.96 -17.55
CA GLY A 177 -12.34 -14.09 -18.05
C GLY A 177 -11.68 -15.46 -17.90
N THR A 178 -10.45 -15.54 -17.38
CA THR A 178 -9.74 -16.81 -17.23
C THR A 178 -10.45 -17.75 -16.25
N LYS A 179 -10.89 -18.90 -16.76
CA LYS A 179 -11.55 -19.98 -16.00
C LYS A 179 -10.54 -20.98 -15.48
N TYR A 180 -9.81 -20.59 -14.43
CA TYR A 180 -8.83 -21.45 -13.78
C TYR A 180 -8.83 -21.25 -12.27
N ASP A 181 -9.08 -22.33 -11.53
CA ASP A 181 -9.02 -22.35 -10.07
C ASP A 181 -7.58 -22.62 -9.61
N PHE A 182 -6.90 -21.59 -9.09
CA PHE A 182 -5.65 -21.76 -8.37
C PHE A 182 -5.93 -22.37 -6.98
N ARG A 183 -6.14 -23.69 -6.92
CA ARG A 183 -6.55 -24.40 -5.68
C ARG A 183 -5.61 -24.19 -4.50
N GLU A 184 -4.32 -24.04 -4.77
CA GLU A 184 -3.34 -23.69 -3.73
C GLU A 184 -3.55 -22.28 -3.16
N ARG A 185 -4.20 -21.37 -3.88
CA ARG A 185 -4.52 -20.02 -3.42
C ARG A 185 -5.87 -19.97 -2.71
N PHE A 186 -6.85 -20.70 -3.22
CA PHE A 186 -8.17 -20.85 -2.62
C PHE A 186 -8.82 -22.18 -3.03
N GLY A 187 -8.97 -23.08 -2.05
CA GLY A 187 -9.60 -24.38 -2.20
C GLY A 187 -10.98 -24.43 -1.56
N GLY A 188 -11.61 -23.28 -1.28
CA GLY A 188 -12.95 -23.21 -0.68
C GLY A 188 -12.99 -23.54 0.81
N GLU A 189 -11.90 -23.36 1.52
CA GLU A 189 -11.78 -23.68 2.94
C GLU A 189 -12.77 -22.83 3.77
N PRO A 190 -13.64 -23.41 4.60
CA PRO A 190 -14.71 -22.66 5.28
C PRO A 190 -14.16 -21.61 6.26
N ASN A 191 -12.96 -21.83 6.79
CA ASN A 191 -12.29 -20.92 7.72
C ASN A 191 -11.29 -19.98 7.01
N TYR A 192 -11.29 -19.89 5.68
CA TYR A 192 -10.32 -19.10 4.93
C TYR A 192 -10.26 -17.64 5.40
N PHE A 193 -11.42 -17.03 5.68
CA PHE A 193 -11.57 -15.67 6.19
C PHE A 193 -11.97 -15.64 7.67
N ALA A 194 -11.61 -16.65 8.46
CA ALA A 194 -11.76 -16.56 9.90
C ALA A 194 -10.88 -15.42 10.44
N ASN A 195 -11.39 -14.62 11.38
CA ASN A 195 -10.61 -13.60 12.11
C ASN A 195 -9.67 -14.26 13.14
N LYS A 196 -8.77 -15.10 12.63
CA LYS A 196 -7.77 -15.90 13.33
C LYS A 196 -6.51 -15.88 12.50
N GLY A 197 -5.37 -16.11 13.13
CA GLY A 197 -4.10 -16.22 12.43
C GLY A 197 -3.04 -16.84 13.33
N GLU A 198 -1.99 -17.35 12.71
CA GLU A 198 -0.82 -17.85 13.43
C GLU A 198 0.24 -16.74 13.47
N GLN A 199 0.64 -16.33 14.68
CA GLN A 199 1.71 -15.35 14.83
C GLN A 199 3.06 -16.06 14.92
N ARG A 200 3.95 -15.78 13.97
CA ARG A 200 5.33 -16.24 13.93
C ARG A 200 6.27 -15.03 14.03
N GLY A 201 6.66 -14.70 15.26
CA GLY A 201 7.41 -13.47 15.55
C GLY A 201 6.60 -12.23 15.18
N LEU A 202 7.07 -11.47 14.18
CA LEU A 202 6.44 -10.23 13.68
C LEU A 202 5.49 -10.46 12.50
N LEU A 203 5.28 -11.71 12.08
CA LEU A 203 4.37 -12.08 10.99
C LEU A 203 3.10 -12.71 11.56
N LEU A 204 1.95 -12.20 11.16
CA LEU A 204 0.64 -12.79 11.37
C LEU A 204 0.16 -13.39 10.05
N ASP A 205 0.05 -14.71 9.98
CA ASP A 205 -0.49 -15.42 8.83
C ASP A 205 -2.02 -15.49 8.93
N THR A 206 -2.72 -14.73 8.09
CA THR A 206 -4.19 -14.60 8.12
C THR A 206 -4.70 -13.97 6.83
N ASN A 207 -5.92 -14.32 6.40
CA ASN A 207 -6.56 -13.65 5.25
C ASN A 207 -7.56 -12.57 5.66
N PHE A 208 -7.79 -12.38 6.97
CA PHE A 208 -8.76 -11.41 7.47
C PHE A 208 -8.37 -10.88 8.86
N VAL A 209 -8.32 -9.55 8.97
CA VAL A 209 -8.18 -8.82 10.22
C VAL A 209 -9.39 -7.91 10.37
N ALA A 210 -10.23 -8.17 11.37
CA ALA A 210 -11.49 -7.42 11.54
C ALA A 210 -11.31 -5.97 12.01
N ASP A 211 -10.20 -5.67 12.70
CA ASP A 211 -9.90 -4.34 13.26
C ASP A 211 -8.37 -4.13 13.33
N ALA A 212 -7.81 -3.65 12.23
CA ALA A 212 -6.38 -3.34 12.14
C ALA A 212 -6.01 -2.05 12.87
N VAL A 213 -6.98 -1.17 13.14
CA VAL A 213 -6.78 0.11 13.85
C VAL A 213 -6.44 -0.14 15.31
N ASN A 214 -7.09 -1.12 15.93
CA ASN A 214 -6.89 -1.48 17.33
C ASN A 214 -6.02 -2.73 17.55
N LEU A 215 -5.50 -3.34 16.47
CA LEU A 215 -4.63 -4.51 16.57
C LEU A 215 -3.38 -4.19 17.42
N PRO A 216 -3.03 -5.00 18.44
CA PRO A 216 -1.79 -4.80 19.19
C PRO A 216 -0.57 -4.90 18.28
N LEU A 217 0.38 -3.99 18.46
CA LEU A 217 1.66 -4.01 17.74
C LEU A 217 2.73 -4.66 18.62
N VAL A 218 3.62 -5.43 18.02
CA VAL A 218 4.78 -5.99 18.72
C VAL A 218 5.85 -4.92 18.79
N ALA A 219 6.35 -4.61 19.99
CA ALA A 219 7.45 -3.67 20.18
C ALA A 219 8.68 -4.13 19.39
N ALA A 220 9.28 -3.22 18.62
CA ALA A 220 10.48 -3.47 17.85
C ALA A 220 11.55 -2.45 18.27
N ASN A 221 12.17 -2.71 19.42
CA ASN A 221 13.16 -1.81 20.02
C ASN A 221 14.40 -1.64 19.13
N GLU A 222 14.64 -2.58 18.21
CA GLU A 222 15.71 -2.57 17.23
C GLU A 222 15.48 -1.55 16.09
N ARG A 223 14.28 -0.96 15.98
CA ARG A 223 13.88 -0.06 14.88
C ARG A 223 13.68 1.41 15.30
N GLY A 224 14.52 1.90 16.23
CA GLY A 224 14.51 3.29 16.68
C GLY A 224 13.68 3.53 17.95
N ALA A 225 13.15 4.75 18.12
CA ALA A 225 12.59 5.27 19.38
C ALA A 225 11.25 4.66 19.85
N GLY A 226 11.13 3.33 19.93
CA GLY A 226 10.02 2.64 20.61
C GLY A 226 8.77 2.36 19.76
N GLY A 227 8.90 2.26 18.45
CA GLY A 227 7.81 1.87 17.56
C GLY A 227 7.46 0.37 17.66
N GLY A 228 6.17 0.04 17.53
CA GLY A 228 5.73 -1.34 17.34
C GLY A 228 5.36 -1.60 15.88
N HIS A 229 5.47 -2.85 15.42
CA HIS A 229 4.90 -3.25 14.13
C HIS A 229 4.45 -4.70 14.12
N ILE A 230 3.53 -5.02 13.23
CA ILE A 230 3.11 -6.37 12.88
C ILE A 230 2.94 -6.43 11.36
N ARG A 231 3.20 -7.59 10.78
CA ARG A 231 3.13 -7.83 9.33
C ARG A 231 2.06 -8.87 9.05
N PHE A 232 1.46 -8.80 7.86
CA PHE A 232 0.45 -9.75 7.44
C PHE A 232 0.93 -10.56 6.25
N SER A 233 0.68 -11.87 6.28
CA SER A 233 0.69 -12.74 5.09
C SER A 233 -0.76 -13.04 4.76
N MET A 234 -1.24 -12.54 3.61
CA MET A 234 -2.64 -12.69 3.18
C MET A 234 -2.71 -13.26 1.77
N ALA A 235 -3.67 -14.16 1.54
CA ALA A 235 -4.04 -14.78 0.27
C ALA A 235 -2.87 -15.37 -0.54
N LYS A 236 -1.78 -15.77 0.15
CA LYS A 236 -0.51 -16.20 -0.47
C LYS A 236 -0.02 -15.20 -1.53
N GLY A 237 -0.23 -13.91 -1.28
CA GLY A 237 0.10 -12.81 -2.18
C GLY A 237 1.60 -12.61 -2.39
N SER A 238 1.98 -11.99 -3.51
CA SER A 238 3.34 -11.70 -3.96
C SER A 238 3.56 -10.22 -4.37
N MET A 239 2.57 -9.36 -4.18
CA MET A 239 2.53 -7.95 -4.60
C MET A 239 3.79 -7.13 -4.28
N ILE A 240 4.46 -6.65 -5.33
CA ILE A 240 5.66 -5.82 -5.25
C ILE A 240 5.26 -4.35 -5.14
N VAL A 241 5.89 -3.61 -4.22
CA VAL A 241 5.64 -2.16 -4.03
C VAL A 241 6.97 -1.40 -4.07
N PRO A 242 7.33 -0.79 -5.21
CA PRO A 242 8.46 0.12 -5.35
C PRO A 242 8.04 1.58 -5.07
N PRO A 243 8.97 2.56 -5.06
CA PRO A 243 10.40 2.47 -5.35
C PRO A 243 11.19 1.68 -4.31
N ASN A 244 12.06 0.78 -4.78
CA ASN A 244 13.05 0.13 -3.93
C ASN A 244 14.28 1.04 -3.74
N MET A 245 14.98 0.88 -2.63
CA MET A 245 16.24 1.57 -2.30
C MET A 245 16.13 3.09 -2.11
N TRP A 246 14.98 3.58 -1.66
CA TRP A 246 14.79 4.97 -1.27
C TRP A 246 14.79 5.10 0.25
N TYR A 247 15.63 5.99 0.77
CA TYR A 247 15.55 6.41 2.16
C TYR A 247 14.24 7.16 2.38
N HIS A 248 13.48 6.73 3.38
CA HIS A 248 12.25 7.37 3.80
C HIS A 248 12.14 7.30 5.32
N GLN A 249 11.42 8.27 5.88
CA GLN A 249 11.19 8.36 7.31
C GLN A 249 9.80 8.92 7.56
N HIS A 250 9.21 8.51 8.67
CA HIS A 250 7.88 8.94 9.07
C HIS A 250 8.00 9.89 10.25
N PHE A 251 7.33 11.04 10.15
CA PHE A 251 7.27 12.03 11.21
C PHE A 251 5.83 12.22 11.63
N ASN A 252 5.60 12.32 12.94
CA ASN A 252 4.30 12.67 13.49
C ASN A 252 4.33 14.11 13.98
N THR A 253 3.58 14.98 13.31
CA THR A 253 3.44 16.39 13.68
C THR A 253 2.17 16.66 14.50
N GLY A 254 1.39 15.62 14.80
CA GLY A 254 0.17 15.70 15.59
C GLY A 254 0.40 15.40 17.07
N THR A 255 -0.66 15.59 17.86
CA THR A 255 -0.69 15.31 19.31
C THR A 255 -1.18 13.90 19.64
N THR A 256 -1.62 13.13 18.65
CA THR A 256 -2.08 11.76 18.79
C THR A 256 -1.11 10.77 18.14
N PRO A 257 -1.04 9.51 18.59
CA PRO A 257 -0.21 8.50 17.93
C PRO A 257 -0.56 8.37 16.44
N ALA A 258 0.47 8.35 15.58
CA ALA A 258 0.33 8.05 14.17
C ALA A 258 0.42 6.52 13.95
N ARG A 259 -0.44 5.99 13.08
CA ARG A 259 -0.44 4.58 12.69
C ARG A 259 -0.37 4.49 11.18
N TYR A 260 0.56 3.67 10.69
CA TYR A 260 0.82 3.50 9.25
C TYR A 260 0.45 2.08 8.83
N LEU A 261 -0.32 1.95 7.75
CA LEU A 261 -0.53 0.69 7.05
C LEU A 261 0.29 0.71 5.77
N ALA A 262 1.26 -0.20 5.67
CA ALA A 262 2.08 -0.36 4.48
C ALA A 262 1.70 -1.64 3.74
N PHE A 263 1.15 -1.50 2.54
CA PHE A 263 0.95 -2.63 1.64
C PHE A 263 2.27 -2.93 0.95
N LYS A 264 2.90 -4.06 1.26
CA LYS A 264 4.11 -4.55 0.59
C LYS A 264 4.30 -6.05 0.81
N HIS A 265 4.84 -6.75 -0.17
CA HIS A 265 5.31 -8.12 0.02
C HIS A 265 6.67 -8.16 0.73
N GLU A 266 6.91 -9.17 1.57
CA GLU A 266 8.10 -9.28 2.43
C GLU A 266 9.42 -9.38 1.67
N VAL A 267 9.40 -9.92 0.44
CA VAL A 267 10.60 -10.18 -0.38
C VAL A 267 11.23 -8.90 -0.93
N VAL A 268 10.57 -7.74 -0.80
CA VAL A 268 11.15 -6.46 -1.26
C VAL A 268 12.25 -5.93 -0.34
N ALA A 269 12.34 -6.41 0.91
CA ALA A 269 13.43 -6.02 1.80
C ALA A 269 14.69 -6.83 1.44
N VAL A 270 15.73 -6.15 0.95
CA VAL A 270 17.05 -6.77 0.74
C VAL A 270 17.56 -7.30 2.08
N ARG A 271 18.00 -8.56 2.12
CA ARG A 271 18.44 -9.26 3.34
C ARG A 271 19.93 -9.56 3.31
N ASN A 272 20.54 -9.65 4.49
CA ASN A 272 21.88 -10.19 4.64
C ASN A 272 21.87 -11.74 4.57
N SER A 273 23.04 -12.37 4.66
CA SER A 273 23.18 -13.83 4.63
C SER A 273 22.47 -14.58 5.77
N GLN A 274 22.12 -13.88 6.85
CA GLN A 274 21.36 -14.44 7.98
C GLN A 274 19.84 -14.29 7.79
N GLY A 275 19.39 -13.69 6.68
CA GLY A 275 17.98 -13.41 6.43
C GLY A 275 17.45 -12.16 7.15
N VAL A 276 18.28 -11.35 7.78
CA VAL A 276 17.87 -10.10 8.44
C VAL A 276 17.69 -8.99 7.40
N PRO A 277 16.60 -8.21 7.42
CA PRO A 277 16.44 -7.04 6.56
C PRO A 277 17.61 -6.06 6.73
N LYS A 278 18.33 -5.73 5.65
CA LYS A 278 19.45 -4.77 5.71
C LYS A 278 18.99 -3.38 6.16
N ALA A 279 17.74 -3.02 5.89
CA ALA A 279 17.12 -1.77 6.37
C ALA A 279 16.97 -1.69 7.90
N TRP A 280 17.28 -2.75 8.65
CA TRP A 280 17.29 -2.78 10.12
C TRP A 280 18.72 -2.83 10.68
N ILE A 281 19.72 -2.74 9.81
CA ILE A 281 21.13 -2.83 10.16
C ILE A 281 21.75 -1.48 9.85
N SER A 282 22.52 -0.92 10.79
CA SER A 282 23.23 0.35 10.60
C SER A 282 24.10 0.31 9.34
N LYS A 283 24.12 1.43 8.59
CA LYS A 283 25.04 1.63 7.46
C LYS A 283 26.51 1.52 7.86
N ARG A 284 26.85 1.84 9.11
CA ARG A 284 28.23 1.76 9.62
C ARG A 284 28.78 0.33 9.62
N VAL A 285 27.90 -0.68 9.62
CA VAL A 285 28.25 -2.11 9.58
C VAL A 285 27.72 -2.81 8.33
N GLY A 286 27.49 -2.05 7.25
CA GLY A 286 27.11 -2.61 5.95
C GLY A 286 25.61 -2.86 5.74
N GLY A 287 24.75 -2.34 6.61
CA GLY A 287 23.31 -2.30 6.41
C GLY A 287 22.83 -1.08 5.62
N ASP A 288 21.53 -0.83 5.66
CA ASP A 288 20.83 0.26 4.95
C ASP A 288 20.07 1.21 5.90
N GLN A 289 20.22 1.09 7.22
CA GLN A 289 19.64 2.02 8.19
C GLN A 289 20.57 3.22 8.40
N ILE A 290 20.05 4.44 8.24
CA ILE A 290 20.74 5.66 8.65
C ILE A 290 20.46 5.86 10.14
N ASP A 291 21.51 5.80 10.96
CA ASP A 291 21.44 6.11 12.39
C ASP A 291 21.16 7.61 12.59
N TYR A 292 20.45 8.00 13.65
CA TYR A 292 20.18 9.41 13.96
C TYR A 292 21.45 10.25 14.02
N ALA A 293 22.56 9.69 14.50
CA ALA A 293 23.86 10.37 14.55
C ALA A 293 24.46 10.67 13.16
N ASP A 294 24.04 9.98 12.11
CA ASP A 294 24.50 10.16 10.72
C ASP A 294 23.44 10.79 9.80
N GLU A 295 22.25 11.07 10.32
CA GLU A 295 21.17 11.76 9.63
C GLU A 295 21.61 13.18 9.19
N ALA A 296 21.21 13.59 7.99
CA ALA A 296 21.49 14.93 7.50
C ALA A 296 20.78 15.98 8.39
N PRO A 297 21.45 17.06 8.83
CA PRO A 297 20.85 18.06 9.73
C PRO A 297 19.53 18.66 9.24
N ILE A 298 19.36 18.77 7.91
CA ILE A 298 18.14 19.26 7.28
C ILE A 298 16.89 18.48 7.70
N VAL A 299 17.00 17.18 7.99
CA VAL A 299 15.86 16.36 8.38
C VAL A 299 15.31 16.81 9.74
N ARG A 300 16.20 17.10 10.69
CA ARG A 300 15.82 17.64 12.01
C ARG A 300 15.23 19.04 11.92
N THR A 301 15.81 19.88 11.06
CA THR A 301 15.29 21.22 10.78
C THR A 301 13.86 21.16 10.23
N LEU A 302 13.63 20.35 9.19
CA LEU A 302 12.31 20.19 8.58
C LEU A 302 11.28 19.66 9.58
N PHE A 303 11.66 18.70 10.43
CA PHE A 303 10.74 18.19 11.45
C PHE A 303 10.40 19.25 12.51
N ALA A 304 11.38 20.02 12.98
CA ALA A 304 11.15 21.10 13.93
C ALA A 304 10.26 22.22 13.34
N GLU A 305 10.49 22.59 12.08
CA GLU A 305 9.64 23.55 11.36
C GLU A 305 8.22 23.04 11.14
N ALA A 306 8.05 21.76 10.83
CA ALA A 306 6.72 21.16 10.69
C ALA A 306 5.96 21.15 12.02
N LEU A 307 6.63 20.84 13.14
CA LEU A 307 6.04 20.89 14.47
C LEU A 307 5.69 22.31 14.93
N SER A 308 6.53 23.30 14.62
CA SER A 308 6.30 24.69 15.05
C SER A 308 5.04 25.29 14.45
N ARG A 309 4.64 24.86 13.24
CA ARG A 309 3.35 25.21 12.61
C ARG A 309 2.14 24.77 13.43
N HIS A 310 2.32 23.82 14.35
CA HIS A 310 1.31 23.33 15.27
C HIS A 310 1.58 23.75 16.73
N GLY A 311 2.53 24.67 16.98
CA GLY A 311 2.92 25.10 18.32
C GLY A 311 3.66 24.01 19.13
N LEU A 312 4.19 22.99 18.46
CA LEU A 312 4.90 21.88 19.08
C LEU A 312 6.41 22.02 18.92
N LYS A 313 7.16 21.25 19.72
CA LYS A 313 8.62 21.12 19.63
C LYS A 313 9.01 19.65 19.51
N PRO A 314 10.13 19.33 18.83
CA PRO A 314 10.64 17.97 18.77
C PRO A 314 10.89 17.40 20.17
N ARG A 315 10.56 16.13 20.37
CA ARG A 315 10.81 15.38 21.62
C ARG A 315 11.81 14.23 21.40
N MET A 316 12.77 14.44 20.50
CA MET A 316 13.70 13.40 20.05
C MET A 316 15.02 13.35 20.83
N ASP A 317 15.30 14.33 21.70
CA ASP A 317 16.60 14.43 22.39
C ASP A 317 16.96 13.15 23.18
N ASP A 318 15.99 12.53 23.85
CA ASP A 318 16.20 11.26 24.54
C ASP A 318 16.56 10.13 23.59
N ALA A 319 15.89 10.04 22.43
CA ALA A 319 16.18 9.04 21.41
C ALA A 319 17.58 9.24 20.80
N TYR A 320 17.95 10.50 20.54
CA TYR A 320 19.28 10.84 20.02
C TYR A 320 20.38 10.49 21.01
N ARG A 321 20.17 10.72 22.32
CA ARG A 321 21.12 10.33 23.36
C ARG A 321 21.20 8.81 23.52
N ALA A 322 20.06 8.13 23.49
CA ALA A 322 19.98 6.68 23.68
C ALA A 322 20.74 5.93 22.57
N GLU A 323 20.61 6.35 21.32
CA GLU A 323 21.29 5.68 20.19
C GLU A 323 22.82 5.67 20.33
N LEU A 324 23.42 6.70 20.94
CA LEU A 324 24.88 6.81 21.08
C LEU A 324 25.50 5.64 21.86
N ALA A 325 24.75 4.98 22.74
CA ALA A 325 25.25 3.85 23.53
C ALA A 325 25.55 2.62 22.66
N ASP A 326 24.75 2.39 21.62
CA ASP A 326 24.80 1.20 20.76
C ASP A 326 25.29 1.51 19.33
N LEU A 327 25.62 2.78 19.06
CA LEU A 327 26.02 3.26 17.74
C LEU A 327 27.37 2.65 17.30
N PRO A 328 27.43 1.89 16.19
CA PRO A 328 28.70 1.33 15.73
C PRO A 328 29.73 2.41 15.36
N PRO A 329 31.04 2.13 15.38
CA PRO A 329 32.05 3.08 14.92
C PRO A 329 31.88 3.33 13.41
N LYS A 330 32.25 4.53 12.93
CA LYS A 330 32.33 4.78 11.49
C LYS A 330 33.40 3.88 10.88
N ALA A 331 33.11 3.31 9.71
CA ALA A 331 34.13 2.65 8.91
C ALA A 331 35.27 3.64 8.63
N ALA A 332 36.51 3.17 8.77
CA ALA A 332 37.73 3.96 8.60
C ALA A 332 37.93 4.41 7.15
#